data_AF-A0A1Z4V9A4-F1
#
_entry.id   AF-A0A1Z4V9A4-F1
#
_cell.length_a   1.000
_cell.length_b   1.000
_cell.length_c   1.000
_cell.angle_alpha   90.00
_cell.angle_beta   90.00
_cell.angle_gamma   90.00
#
_symmetry.space_group_name_H-M   'P 1'
#
loop_
_entity.id
_entity.type
_entity.pdbx_description
1 polymer ?
#
loop_
_entity_poly.entity_id
_entity_poly.type
_entity_poly.pdbx_seq_one_letter_code
_entity_poly.pdbx_strand_id
1 'polypeptide(L)' 'MEGSIEHLIKGDVISVPFPFSDTSTTKKRPALVITESDNNNIIICPITSKPGRDYEIKL' A
#
# COMPACT_ATOMS: atom_id res chain seq x y z
N MET A 1 -2.86 14.35 -12.92
CA MET A 1 -3.63 14.90 -11.79
C MET A 1 -3.08 14.23 -10.53
N GLU A 2 -1.95 14.73 -10.06
CA GLU A 2 -1.46 14.41 -8.71
C GLU A 2 -2.35 15.21 -7.77
N GLY A 3 -3.40 14.57 -7.25
CA GLY A 3 -4.19 15.20 -6.19
C GLY A 3 -3.26 15.41 -5.01
N SER A 4 -3.17 16.64 -4.52
CA SER A 4 -2.44 16.95 -3.29
C SER A 4 -2.92 16.00 -2.20
N ILE A 5 -2.00 15.16 -1.72
CA ILE A 5 -2.23 14.16 -0.68
C ILE A 5 -2.23 14.92 0.66
N GLU A 6 -3.28 15.67 0.91
CA GLU A 6 -3.43 16.42 2.16
C GLU A 6 -4.52 15.71 2.97
N HIS A 7 -4.11 15.13 4.09
CA HIS A 7 -4.83 14.18 4.96
C HIS A 7 -5.02 12.76 4.42
N LEU A 8 -4.10 11.87 4.79
CA LEU A 8 -4.30 10.42 4.71
C LEU A 8 -4.66 9.88 6.09
N ILE A 9 -5.89 9.42 6.27
CA ILE A 9 -6.35 8.90 7.57
C ILE A 9 -6.41 7.38 7.57
N LYS A 10 -6.41 6.80 8.78
CA LYS A 10 -6.62 5.36 8.96
C LYS A 10 -7.90 4.91 8.25
N GLY A 11 -7.77 3.89 7.40
CA GLY A 11 -8.87 3.35 6.61
C GLY A 11 -8.82 3.73 5.13
N ASP A 12 -8.06 4.76 4.75
CA ASP A 12 -7.93 5.15 3.34
C ASP A 12 -7.22 4.08 2.51
N VAL A 13 -7.66 3.90 1.27
CA VAL A 13 -6.97 3.06 0.28
C VAL A 13 -6.27 3.95 -0.73
N ILE A 14 -4.95 3.91 -0.74
CA ILE A 14 -4.11 4.73 -1.60
C ILE A 14 -3.35 3.89 -2.63
N SER A 15 -2.92 4.53 -3.71
CA SER A 15 -2.05 3.91 -4.72
C SER A 15 -0.60 4.27 -4.45
N VAL A 16 0.25 3.27 -4.15
CA VAL A 16 1.68 3.46 -3.87
C VAL A 16 2.56 2.75 -4.89
N PRO A 17 3.75 3.29 -5.21
CA PRO A 17 4.75 2.55 -5.97
C PRO A 17 5.29 1.38 -5.14
N PHE A 18 5.39 0.21 -5.76
CA PHE A 18 5.91 -1.01 -5.13
C PHE A 18 6.85 -1.71 -6.11
N PRO A 19 8.07 -2.12 -5.69
CA PRO A 19 9.02 -2.77 -6.59
C PRO A 19 8.53 -4.15 -7.05
N PHE A 20 8.92 -4.59 -8.24
CA PHE A 20 8.86 -6.01 -8.56
C PHE A 20 9.90 -6.78 -7.74
N SER A 21 9.70 -8.10 -7.58
CA SER A 21 10.60 -8.97 -6.83
C SER A 21 12.01 -9.02 -7.44
N ASP A 22 12.11 -8.79 -8.75
CA ASP A 22 13.36 -8.67 -9.50
C ASP A 22 13.94 -7.24 -9.48
N THR A 23 13.31 -6.31 -8.77
CA THR A 23 13.69 -4.89 -8.64
C THR A 23 13.82 -4.11 -9.95
N SER A 24 13.38 -4.68 -11.08
CA SER A 24 13.56 -4.11 -12.42
C SER A 24 12.82 -2.80 -12.61
N THR A 25 11.63 -2.71 -12.05
CA THR A 25 10.72 -1.57 -12.18
C THR A 25 9.80 -1.48 -10.96
N THR A 26 8.99 -0.43 -10.90
CA THR A 26 7.93 -0.25 -9.90
C THR A 26 6.56 -0.36 -10.54
N LYS A 27 5.62 -0.99 -9.86
CA LYS A 27 4.20 -1.01 -10.21
C LYS A 27 3.39 -0.27 -9.16
N LYS A 28 2.21 0.22 -9.52
CA LYS A 28 1.26 0.77 -8.55
C LYS A 28 0.52 -0.37 -7.84
N ARG A 29 0.45 -0.31 -6.51
CA ARG A 29 -0.31 -1.25 -5.67
C ARG A 29 -1.28 -0.48 -4.78
N PRO A 30 -2.52 -0.96 -4.60
CA PRO A 30 -3.37 -0.45 -3.54
C PRO A 30 -2.76 -0.80 -2.18
N ALA A 31 -2.87 0.12 -1.22
CA ALA A 31 -2.49 -0.12 0.16
C ALA A 31 -3.46 0.57 1.12
N LEU A 32 -3.78 -0.10 2.22
CA LEU A 32 -4.61 0.44 3.30
C LEU A 32 -3.75 1.26 4.26
N VAL A 33 -4.14 2.48 4.58
CA VAL A 33 -3.53 3.30 5.63
C VAL A 33 -3.92 2.75 6.99
N ILE A 34 -2.92 2.30 7.78
CA ILE A 34 -3.11 1.68 9.09
C ILE A 34 -3.02 2.74 10.19
N THR A 35 -2.04 3.64 10.09
CA THR A 35 -1.86 4.78 11.00
C THR A 35 -0.92 5.80 10.38
N GLU A 36 -1.08 7.06 10.77
CA GLU A 36 -0.01 8.05 10.70
C GLU A 36 1.05 7.70 11.75
N SER A 37 2.31 7.96 11.42
CA SER A 37 3.48 7.84 12.29
C SER A 37 4.17 9.19 12.37
N ASP A 38 5.00 9.37 13.39
CA ASP A 38 5.80 10.57 13.56
C ASP A 38 6.59 10.94 12.28
N ASN A 39 6.82 12.24 12.10
CA ASN A 39 7.58 12.82 10.99
C ASN A 39 6.97 12.59 9.60
N ASN A 40 5.66 12.80 9.44
CA ASN A 40 4.95 12.72 8.15
C ASN A 40 5.06 11.35 7.47
N ASN A 41 5.29 10.29 8.25
CA ASN A 41 5.30 8.93 7.75
C ASN A 41 3.92 8.30 7.94
N ILE A 42 3.60 7.32 7.11
CA ILE A 42 2.41 6.49 7.28
C ILE A 42 2.81 5.02 7.28
N ILE A 43 2.11 4.24 8.11
CA ILE A 43 2.19 2.79 8.07
C ILE A 43 1.05 2.30 7.20
N ILE A 44 1.38 1.49 6.19
CA ILE A 44 0.42 0.96 5.22
C ILE A 44 0.48 -0.56 5.12
N CYS A 45 -0.65 -1.18 4.75
CA CYS A 45 -0.73 -2.60 4.43
C CYS A 45 -1.04 -2.78 2.93
N PRO A 46 -0.10 -3.29 2.11
CA PRO A 46 -0.33 -3.54 0.70
C PRO A 46 -1.44 -4.57 0.46
N ILE A 47 -2.33 -4.29 -0.51
CA ILE A 47 -3.41 -5.19 -0.90
C ILE A 47 -3.02 -5.89 -2.20
N THR A 48 -3.21 -7.22 -2.25
CA THR A 48 -2.97 -8.03 -3.46
C THR A 48 -4.17 -8.92 -3.76
N SER A 49 -4.60 -8.94 -5.03
CA SER A 49 -5.57 -9.94 -5.51
C SER A 49 -4.93 -11.29 -5.85
N LYS A 50 -3.60 -11.37 -5.77
CA LYS A 50 -2.81 -12.59 -5.95
C LYS A 50 -2.03 -12.85 -4.66
N PRO A 51 -2.64 -13.44 -3.63
CA PRO A 51 -1.89 -13.90 -2.47
C PRO A 51 -0.86 -14.93 -2.95
N GLY A 52 0.36 -14.89 -2.38
CA GLY A 52 1.29 -16.00 -2.55
C GLY A 52 0.60 -17.28 -2.06
N ARG A 53 0.77 -18.40 -2.75
CA ARG A 53 0.03 -19.66 -2.51
C ARG A 53 0.07 -20.13 -1.04
N ASP A 54 1.02 -19.64 -0.26
CA ASP A 54 1.28 -20.07 1.12
C ASP A 54 0.59 -19.20 2.19
N TYR A 55 -0.04 -18.06 1.84
CA TYR A 55 -0.60 -17.10 2.82
C TYR A 55 -2.09 -16.78 2.60
N GLU A 56 -2.84 -17.71 1.99
CA GLU A 56 -4.30 -17.58 1.87
C GLU A 56 -4.96 -17.69 3.26
N ILE A 57 -5.59 -16.61 3.73
CA ILE A 57 -6.50 -16.65 4.88
C ILE A 57 -7.89 -16.98 4.33
N LYS A 58 -8.37 -18.19 4.58
CA LYS A 58 -9.76 -18.58 4.30
C LYS A 58 -10.64 -18.05 5.42
N LEU A 59 -11.67 -17.28 5.06
CA LEU A 59 -12.70 -16.77 5.98
C LEU A 59 -13.84 -17.78 6.10
#